data_AF-A0A353LVI8-F1
#
_entry.id   AF-A0A353LVI8-F1
#
_cell.length_a   1.000
_cell.length_b   1.000
_cell.length_c   1.000
_cell.angle_alpha   90.00
_cell.angle_beta   90.00
_cell.angle_gamma   90.00
#
_symmetry.space_group_name_H-M   'P 1'
#
loop_
_entity.id
_entity.type
_entity.pdbx_description
1 polymer ?
#
loop_
_entity_poly.entity_id
_entity_poly.type
_entity_poly.pdbx_seq_one_letter_code
_entity_poly.pdbx_strand_id
1 'polypeptide(L)'
;MMKQLNMMYAIFFNKRYDYVGPLFQGRYRANLIRSLARRLEVSRYIHLNPVAAKLVTTPLDYPWSSYSVYMGVGEDPVVSPERLLESPLEQRERYQRYVENDRGQTP
;
A
#
# COMPACT_ATOMS: atom_id res chain seq x y z
N MET A 1 12.93 14.59 -2.56
CA MET A 1 12.12 13.64 -3.35
C MET A 1 10.61 13.90 -3.21
N MET A 2 9.95 13.57 -2.09
CA MET A 2 8.47 13.67 -1.97
C MET A 2 7.87 15.07 -2.19
N LYS A 3 8.55 16.13 -1.73
CA LYS A 3 8.10 17.52 -1.97
C LYS A 3 7.92 17.81 -3.47
N GLN A 4 8.88 17.41 -4.29
CA GLN A 4 8.87 17.68 -5.72
C GLN A 4 7.82 16.83 -6.43
N LEU A 5 7.72 15.54 -6.10
CA LEU A 5 6.69 14.65 -6.65
C LEU A 5 5.28 15.20 -6.40
N ASN A 6 4.96 15.54 -5.15
CA ASN A 6 3.65 16.07 -4.79
C ASN A 6 3.39 17.43 -5.46
N MET A 7 4.39 18.31 -5.52
CA MET A 7 4.27 19.61 -6.18
C MET A 7 3.98 19.47 -7.68
N MET A 8 4.73 18.60 -8.37
CA MET A 8 4.53 18.36 -9.81
C MET A 8 3.15 17.77 -10.08
N TYR A 9 2.72 16.79 -9.28
CA TYR A 9 1.40 16.20 -9.43
C TYR A 9 0.27 17.20 -9.14
N ALA A 10 0.39 18.02 -8.10
CA ALA A 10 -0.60 19.06 -7.79
C ALA A 10 -0.71 20.10 -8.91
N ILE A 11 0.42 20.56 -9.47
CA ILE A 11 0.41 21.48 -10.62
C ILE A 11 -0.29 20.84 -11.82
N PHE A 12 0.04 19.58 -12.13
CA PHE A 12 -0.60 18.84 -13.22
C PHE A 12 -2.11 18.69 -13.00
N PHE A 13 -2.53 18.24 -11.82
CA PHE A 13 -3.93 18.02 -11.48
C PHE A 13 -4.74 19.31 -11.55
N ASN A 14 -4.23 20.39 -10.92
CA ASN A 14 -4.91 21.69 -10.90
C ASN A 14 -5.10 22.24 -12.31
N LYS A 15 -4.09 22.13 -13.18
CA LYS A 15 -4.20 22.53 -14.59
C LYS A 15 -5.17 21.66 -15.38
N ARG A 16 -5.17 20.34 -15.14
CA ARG A 16 -6.01 19.38 -15.88
C ARG A 16 -7.50 19.53 -15.55
N TYR A 17 -7.83 19.84 -14.30
CA TYR A 17 -9.21 19.87 -13.80
C TYR A 17 -9.70 21.27 -13.42
N ASP A 18 -8.95 22.32 -13.78
CA ASP A 18 -9.23 23.72 -13.43
C ASP A 18 -9.50 23.92 -11.91
N TYR A 19 -8.76 23.18 -11.08
CA TYR A 19 -8.94 23.20 -9.63
C TYR A 19 -8.07 24.28 -8.98
N VAL A 20 -8.70 25.10 -8.11
CA VAL A 20 -8.02 26.15 -7.34
C VAL A 20 -7.94 25.75 -5.88
N GLY A 21 -6.71 25.56 -5.39
CA GLY A 21 -6.44 25.29 -3.98
C GLY A 21 -5.38 24.23 -3.76
N PRO A 22 -5.07 23.93 -2.48
CA PRO A 22 -4.17 22.83 -2.14
C PRO A 22 -4.84 21.48 -2.45
N LEU A 23 -4.13 20.62 -3.18
CA LEU A 23 -4.58 19.25 -3.45
C LEU A 23 -4.30 18.30 -2.27
N PHE A 24 -3.15 18.48 -1.61
CA PHE A 24 -2.71 17.64 -0.50
C PHE A 24 -2.98 18.34 0.84
N GLN A 25 -3.52 17.61 1.82
CA GLN A 25 -3.90 18.13 3.14
C GLN A 25 -2.71 18.45 4.08
N GLY A 26 -1.47 18.14 3.69
CA GLY A 26 -0.30 18.40 4.54
C GLY A 26 1.01 17.87 3.98
N ARG A 27 2.07 17.95 4.81
CA ARG A 27 3.40 17.45 4.47
C ARG A 27 3.46 15.92 4.60
N TYR A 28 4.23 15.30 3.71
CA TYR A 28 4.59 13.89 3.81
C TYR A 28 5.27 13.58 5.15
N ARG A 29 4.95 12.43 5.74
CA ARG A 29 5.56 11.92 6.98
C ARG A 29 6.36 10.66 6.68
N ALA A 30 7.51 10.51 7.34
CA ALA A 30 8.39 9.36 7.19
C ALA A 30 8.77 8.81 8.57
N ASN A 31 8.51 7.53 8.81
CA ASN A 31 8.92 6.84 10.03
C ASN A 31 9.87 5.71 9.67
N LEU A 32 11.02 5.65 10.35
CA LEU A 32 11.98 4.57 10.12
C LEU A 32 11.49 3.26 10.75
N ILE A 33 11.42 2.21 9.93
CA ILE A 33 11.04 0.86 10.35
C ILE A 33 12.31 0.01 10.38
N ARG A 34 12.65 -0.52 11.57
CA ARG A 34 13.90 -1.27 11.78
C ARG A 34 13.71 -2.78 11.87
N SER A 35 12.54 -3.25 12.30
CA SER A 35 12.26 -4.69 12.48
C SER A 35 11.45 -5.25 11.32
N LEU A 36 11.70 -6.50 10.96
CA LEU A 36 10.91 -7.23 9.97
C LEU A 36 9.44 -7.34 10.37
N ALA A 37 9.16 -7.63 11.65
CA ALA A 37 7.80 -7.70 12.17
C ALA A 37 7.00 -6.40 11.91
N ARG A 38 7.58 -5.23 12.22
CA ARG A 38 6.92 -3.93 11.95
C ARG A 38 6.78 -3.68 10.44
N ARG A 39 7.70 -4.15 9.59
CA ARG A 39 7.53 -4.06 8.13
C ARG A 39 6.31 -4.87 7.66
N LEU A 40 6.12 -6.07 8.20
CA LEU A 40 4.97 -6.93 7.89
C LEU A 40 3.65 -6.28 8.35
N GLU A 41 3.62 -5.74 9.56
CA GLU A 41 2.45 -5.01 10.09
C GLU A 41 2.05 -3.84 9.21
N VAL A 42 3.02 -3.00 8.80
CA VAL A 42 2.76 -1.85 7.94
C VAL A 42 2.31 -2.28 6.55
N SER A 43 2.92 -3.33 5.98
CA SER A 43 2.46 -3.87 4.69
C SER A 43 1.01 -4.36 4.78
N ARG A 44 0.69 -5.14 5.82
CA ARG A 44 -0.68 -5.61 6.08
C ARG A 44 -1.65 -4.43 6.22
N TYR A 45 -1.28 -3.40 7.00
CA TYR A 45 -2.09 -2.18 7.13
C TYR A 45 -2.37 -1.54 5.76
N ILE A 46 -1.34 -1.36 4.93
CA ILE A 46 -1.49 -0.76 3.59
C ILE A 46 -2.44 -1.58 2.71
N HIS A 47 -2.28 -2.92 2.67
CA HIS A 47 -3.12 -3.80 1.86
C HIS A 47 -4.57 -3.88 2.38
N LEU A 48 -4.81 -3.69 3.68
CA LEU A 48 -6.15 -3.66 4.27
C LEU A 48 -6.83 -2.28 4.21
N ASN A 49 -6.12 -1.19 3.92
CA ASN A 49 -6.71 0.15 3.87
C ASN A 49 -7.94 0.26 2.95
N PRO A 50 -7.95 -0.31 1.73
CA PRO A 50 -9.14 -0.27 0.87
C PRO A 50 -10.35 -1.00 1.47
N VAL A 51 -10.12 -2.10 2.19
CA VAL A 51 -11.16 -2.86 2.90
C VAL A 51 -11.67 -2.07 4.10
N ALA A 52 -10.78 -1.51 4.90
CA ALA A 52 -11.13 -0.67 6.05
C ALA A 52 -11.91 0.59 5.63
N ALA A 53 -11.58 1.16 4.47
CA ALA A 53 -12.29 2.27 3.85
C ALA A 53 -13.60 1.86 3.14
N LYS A 54 -13.97 0.57 3.17
CA LYS A 54 -15.17 0.00 2.53
C LYS A 54 -15.24 0.23 1.01
N LEU A 55 -14.08 0.37 0.35
CA LEU A 55 -14.01 0.48 -1.11
C LEU A 55 -14.16 -0.88 -1.80
N VAL A 56 -13.73 -1.94 -1.12
CA VAL A 56 -13.76 -3.32 -1.59
C VAL A 56 -14.01 -4.29 -0.43
N THR A 57 -14.44 -5.51 -0.75
CA THR A 57 -14.66 -6.58 0.24
C THR A 57 -13.39 -7.35 0.58
N THR A 58 -12.53 -7.58 -0.40
CA THR A 58 -11.24 -8.25 -0.21
C THR A 58 -10.11 -7.34 -0.70
N PRO A 59 -8.90 -7.43 -0.11
CA PRO A 59 -7.77 -6.64 -0.56
C PRO A 59 -7.37 -6.93 -2.01
N LEU A 60 -7.69 -8.12 -2.53
CA LEU A 60 -7.41 -8.52 -3.90
C LEU A 60 -8.28 -7.78 -4.94
N ASP A 61 -9.47 -7.34 -4.54
CA ASP A 61 -10.39 -6.62 -5.41
C ASP A 61 -9.95 -5.16 -5.67
N TYR A 62 -8.92 -4.66 -4.96
CA TYR A 62 -8.44 -3.29 -5.11
C TYR A 62 -7.24 -3.21 -6.08
N PRO A 63 -7.45 -2.75 -7.34
CA PRO A 63 -6.43 -2.83 -8.38
C PRO A 63 -5.26 -1.86 -8.16
N TRP A 64 -5.45 -0.82 -7.36
CA TRP A 64 -4.42 0.20 -7.10
C TRP A 64 -3.57 -0.12 -5.87
N SER A 65 -3.30 -1.41 -5.63
CA SER A 65 -2.37 -1.87 -4.61
C SER A 65 -1.45 -2.97 -5.16
N SER A 66 -0.34 -3.21 -4.46
CA SER A 66 0.58 -4.31 -4.78
C SER A 66 0.12 -5.67 -4.27
N TYR A 67 -1.06 -5.79 -3.64
CA TYR A 67 -1.49 -7.04 -3.02
C TYR A 67 -1.60 -8.20 -4.02
N SER A 68 -2.07 -7.94 -5.24
CA SER A 68 -2.14 -8.93 -6.31
C SER A 68 -0.78 -9.55 -6.66
N VAL A 69 0.29 -8.74 -6.63
CA VAL A 69 1.67 -9.21 -6.85
C VAL A 69 2.16 -10.06 -5.68
N TYR A 70 1.81 -9.68 -4.45
CA TYR A 70 2.10 -10.49 -3.25
C TYR A 70 1.38 -11.83 -3.27
N MET A 71 0.17 -11.88 -3.84
CA MET A 71 -0.60 -13.12 -4.03
C MET A 71 -0.15 -13.93 -5.26
N GLY A 72 0.68 -13.35 -6.13
CA GLY A 72 1.17 -14.03 -7.33
C GLY A 72 0.19 -14.11 -8.49
N VAL A 73 -0.88 -13.32 -8.45
CA VAL A 73 -1.89 -13.27 -9.52
C VAL A 73 -1.76 -12.03 -10.41
N GLY A 74 -0.81 -11.16 -10.09
CA GLY A 74 -0.46 -9.99 -10.89
C GLY A 74 1.05 -9.79 -10.97
N GLU A 75 1.47 -8.98 -11.94
CA GLU A 75 2.86 -8.62 -12.16
C GLU A 75 3.01 -7.10 -12.18
N ASP A 76 4.01 -6.59 -11.48
CA ASP A 76 4.40 -5.18 -11.53
C ASP A 76 5.93 -5.09 -11.38
N PRO A 77 6.65 -4.55 -12.38
CA PRO A 77 8.11 -4.50 -12.37
C PRO A 77 8.70 -3.62 -11.25
N VAL A 78 7.91 -2.74 -10.62
CA VAL A 78 8.40 -1.91 -9.50
C VAL A 78 8.16 -2.53 -8.13
N VAL A 79 7.50 -3.69 -8.07
CA VAL A 79 7.17 -4.38 -6.82
C VAL A 79 8.10 -5.58 -6.64
N SER A 80 8.68 -5.72 -5.44
CA SER A 80 9.55 -6.85 -5.08
C SER A 80 9.10 -7.49 -3.76
N PRO A 81 8.08 -8.37 -3.78
CA PRO A 81 7.56 -9.03 -2.58
C PRO A 81 8.63 -9.80 -1.80
N GLU A 82 9.68 -10.26 -2.47
CA GLU A 82 10.78 -11.05 -1.92
C GLU A 82 11.52 -10.30 -0.81
N ARG A 83 11.56 -8.96 -0.88
CA ARG A 83 12.19 -8.12 0.14
C ARG A 83 11.48 -8.13 1.49
N LEU A 84 10.19 -8.47 1.49
CA LEU A 84 9.37 -8.55 2.70
C LEU A 84 9.11 -10.00 3.10
N LEU A 85 8.84 -10.86 2.12
CA LEU A 85 8.49 -12.25 2.37
C LEU A 85 9.73 -13.09 2.68
N GLU A 86 10.89 -12.78 2.08
CA GLU A 86 12.16 -13.51 2.14
C GLU A 86 12.24 -14.79 1.24
N SER A 87 11.16 -15.17 0.52
CA SER A 87 10.92 -16.36 -0.38
C SER A 87 10.80 -17.73 0.33
N PRO A 88 9.76 -18.61 0.13
CA PRO A 88 9.12 -19.10 -1.12
C PRO A 88 7.55 -19.07 -1.12
N LEU A 89 6.86 -19.86 -1.96
CA LEU A 89 5.38 -19.94 -2.12
C LEU A 89 4.62 -20.09 -0.79
N GLU A 90 5.15 -20.90 0.14
CA GLU A 90 4.59 -21.08 1.50
C GLU A 90 4.51 -19.76 2.29
N GLN A 91 5.40 -18.80 2.01
CA GLN A 91 5.37 -17.50 2.66
C GLN A 91 4.30 -16.57 2.08
N ARG A 92 3.90 -16.76 0.81
CA ARG A 92 2.75 -16.05 0.25
C ARG A 92 1.47 -16.50 0.93
N GLU A 93 1.27 -17.81 1.11
CA GLU A 93 0.15 -18.33 1.88
C GLU A 93 0.16 -17.86 3.33
N ARG A 94 1.33 -17.87 3.98
CA ARG A 94 1.48 -17.34 5.34
C ARG A 94 1.12 -15.86 5.41
N TYR A 95 1.56 -15.07 4.43
CA TYR A 95 1.25 -13.65 4.36
C TYR A 95 -0.23 -13.40 4.08
N GLN A 96 -0.83 -14.14 3.16
CA GLN A 96 -2.26 -14.09 2.89
C GLN A 96 -3.06 -14.36 4.16
N ARG A 97 -2.76 -15.45 4.88
CA ARG A 97 -3.40 -15.76 6.17
C ARG A 97 -3.20 -14.64 7.19
N TYR A 98 -2.00 -14.07 7.28
CA TYR A 98 -1.71 -12.96 8.17
C TYR A 98 -2.54 -11.70 7.84
N VAL A 99 -2.74 -11.41 6.55
CA VAL A 99 -3.53 -10.26 6.09
C VAL A 99 -5.03 -10.52 6.28
N GLU A 100 -5.53 -11.69 5.89
CA GLU A 100 -6.97 -11.97 5.77
C GLU A 100 -7.62 -12.54 7.04
N ASN A 101 -6.89 -13.31 7.85
CA ASN A 101 -7.47 -14.03 8.99
C ASN A 101 -7.37 -13.29 10.32
N ASP A 102 -6.39 -12.40 10.48
CA ASP A 102 -6.33 -11.58 11.68
C ASP A 102 -7.26 -10.39 11.49
N ARG A 103 -8.49 -10.47 12.01
CA ARG A 103 -9.37 -9.28 12.18
C ARG A 103 -9.06 -8.55 13.50
N GLY A 104 -7.82 -8.69 13.98
CA GLY A 104 -7.31 -8.02 15.17
C GLY A 104 -7.16 -6.52 14.95
N GLN A 105 -7.85 -5.78 15.81
CA GLN A 105 -7.97 -4.33 15.97
C GLN A 105 -6.84 -3.51 15.33
N THR A 106 -7.24 -2.61 14.43
CA THR A 106 -6.44 -1.44 14.07
C THR A 106 -6.22 -0.61 15.33
N PRO A 107 -4.99 -0.18 15.66
CA PRO A 107 -4.77 0.80 16.73
C PRO A 107 -5.42 2.15 16.42
#